data_AF-A0A6I4I674-F1
#
_entry.id   AF-A0A6I4I674-F1
#
_cell.length_a   1.000
_cell.length_b   1.000
_cell.length_c   1.000
_cell.angle_alpha   90.00
_cell.angle_beta   90.00
_cell.angle_gamma   90.00
#
_symmetry.space_group_name_H-M   'P 1'
#
loop_
_entity.id
_entity.type
_entity.pdbx_description
1 polymer ?
#
loop_
_entity_poly.entity_id
_entity_poly.type
_entity_poly.pdbx_seq_one_letter_code
_entity_poly.pdbx_strand_id
1 'polypeptide(L)'
;MLKYLLLIIFITALAPAKAQPTFKGGPAALDAFLQSKIVYPEFSSQNCIAAAVQVSFMIQTDGQVTDAMIQQGPGIDLDDEALRVIKLTSGKWNIPADYKRAVRVVLPISFKPDYVRCQRNNGTSVPQMSMGQAIAAYQKRQELENAITNYYINKRSGKADEQKESTIERLKQQLGINEELWKDVLDQANEKLKQGDKDGACKDWNFIKNTGSSLADDYLARYCK
;
A
#
# COMPACT_ATOMS: atom_id res chain seq x y z
N MET A 1 47.17 52.46 22.26
CA MET A 1 47.57 51.28 23.05
C MET A 1 46.44 51.06 24.04
N LEU A 2 45.60 50.02 24.05
CA LEU A 2 45.71 48.61 23.68
C LEU A 2 44.25 48.08 23.62
N LYS A 3 43.76 47.64 22.45
CA LYS A 3 42.41 47.06 22.27
C LYS A 3 42.50 45.56 22.52
N TYR A 4 42.07 45.08 23.69
CA TYR A 4 41.86 43.65 23.90
C TYR A 4 40.45 43.27 23.47
N LEU A 5 40.36 42.85 22.21
CA LEU A 5 39.23 42.12 21.67
C LEU A 5 39.22 40.73 22.33
N LEU A 6 38.36 40.54 23.34
CA LEU A 6 38.07 39.22 23.91
C LEU A 6 37.37 38.37 22.84
N LEU A 7 38.14 37.52 22.18
CA LEU A 7 37.63 36.52 21.24
C LEU A 7 36.96 35.41 22.06
N ILE A 8 35.65 35.49 22.26
CA ILE A 8 34.86 34.37 22.80
C ILE A 8 34.83 33.28 21.73
N ILE A 9 35.69 32.28 21.88
CA ILE A 9 35.60 31.04 21.13
C ILE A 9 34.40 30.27 21.69
N PHE A 10 33.25 30.38 21.03
CA PHE A 10 32.14 29.45 21.22
C PHE A 10 32.59 28.09 20.66
N ILE A 11 33.18 27.25 21.51
CA ILE A 11 33.34 25.83 21.21
C ILE A 11 31.94 25.22 21.29
N THR A 12 31.21 25.23 20.18
CA THR A 12 30.02 24.40 20.03
C THR A 12 30.50 22.95 19.98
N ALA A 13 30.41 22.27 21.12
CA ALA A 13 30.53 20.83 21.15
C ALA A 13 29.38 20.25 20.30
N LEU A 14 29.65 19.91 19.04
CA LEU A 14 28.79 18.99 18.30
C LEU A 14 28.84 17.66 19.03
N ALA A 15 27.83 17.39 19.86
CA ALA A 15 27.58 16.03 20.30
C ALA A 15 27.45 15.17 19.04
N PRO A 16 28.19 14.05 18.92
CA PRO A 16 28.08 13.18 17.76
C PRO A 16 26.61 12.75 17.62
N ALA A 17 26.03 13.00 16.45
CA ALA A 17 24.69 12.52 16.14
C ALA A 17 24.68 11.00 16.36
N LYS A 18 23.78 10.51 17.23
CA LYS A 18 23.63 9.07 17.45
C LYS A 18 23.39 8.40 16.11
N ALA A 19 24.15 7.35 15.83
CA ALA A 19 23.98 6.56 14.63
C ALA A 19 22.52 6.08 14.56
N GLN A 20 21.85 6.34 13.44
CA GLN A 20 20.47 5.91 13.19
C GLN A 20 20.47 4.60 12.42
N PRO A 21 19.40 3.79 12.54
CA PRO A 21 19.20 2.67 11.64
C PRO A 21 19.27 3.12 10.17
N THR A 22 20.00 2.37 9.35
CA THR A 22 20.10 2.62 7.91
C THR A 22 19.64 1.41 7.14
N PHE A 23 18.98 1.59 5.99
CA PHE A 23 18.62 0.44 5.16
C PHE A 23 19.89 -0.24 4.64
N LYS A 24 19.90 -1.57 4.59
CA LYS A 24 21.04 -2.35 4.04
C LYS A 24 21.24 -1.98 2.57
N GLY A 25 22.42 -1.47 2.24
CA GLY A 25 22.73 -0.94 0.91
C GLY A 25 22.44 0.55 0.72
N GLY A 26 21.98 1.25 1.77
CA GLY A 26 21.78 2.69 1.78
C GLY A 26 20.47 3.14 1.11
N PRO A 27 20.27 4.47 0.96
CA PRO A 27 19.02 5.05 0.47
C PRO A 27 18.62 4.58 -0.94
N ALA A 28 19.58 4.47 -1.87
CA ALA A 28 19.30 3.99 -3.23
C ALA A 28 18.80 2.54 -3.26
N ALA A 29 19.32 1.68 -2.37
CA ALA A 29 18.85 0.30 -2.25
C ALA A 29 17.44 0.23 -1.64
N LEU A 30 17.10 1.16 -0.73
CA LEU A 30 15.74 1.29 -0.19
C LEU A 30 14.76 1.69 -1.29
N ASP A 31 15.09 2.70 -2.09
CA ASP A 31 14.23 3.14 -3.19
C ASP A 31 14.01 2.03 -4.21
N ALA A 32 15.08 1.34 -4.62
CA ALA A 32 14.99 0.20 -5.53
C ALA A 32 14.19 -0.96 -4.91
N PHE A 33 14.37 -1.22 -3.62
CA PHE A 33 13.59 -2.23 -2.90
C PHE A 33 12.10 -1.88 -2.93
N LEU A 34 11.72 -0.67 -2.53
CA LEU A 34 10.32 -0.25 -2.52
C LEU A 34 9.70 -0.32 -3.92
N GLN A 35 10.38 0.23 -4.94
CA GLN A 35 9.90 0.16 -6.33
C GLN A 35 9.70 -1.29 -6.82
N SER A 36 10.62 -2.19 -6.45
CA SER A 36 10.50 -3.62 -6.81
C SER A 36 9.41 -4.36 -6.06
N LYS A 37 8.92 -3.82 -4.94
CA LYS A 37 7.90 -4.44 -4.11
C LYS A 37 6.52 -3.86 -4.31
N ILE A 38 6.39 -2.59 -4.69
CA ILE A 38 5.08 -1.97 -4.92
C ILE A 38 4.27 -2.78 -5.94
N VAL A 39 3.10 -3.22 -5.51
CA VAL A 39 2.04 -3.77 -6.33
C VAL A 39 0.97 -2.69 -6.39
N TYR A 40 0.88 -2.00 -7.53
CA TYR A 40 0.04 -0.81 -7.63
C TYR A 40 -1.44 -1.17 -7.43
N PRO A 41 -2.12 -0.64 -6.40
CA PRO A 41 -3.49 -0.99 -6.09
C PRO A 41 -4.48 -0.60 -7.19
N GLU A 42 -5.55 -1.37 -7.31
CA GLU A 42 -6.48 -1.27 -8.43
C GLU A 42 -7.16 0.09 -8.57
N PHE A 43 -7.75 0.62 -7.50
CA PHE A 43 -8.50 1.86 -7.59
C PHE A 43 -7.56 3.00 -8.00
N SER A 44 -6.37 3.05 -7.42
CA SER A 44 -5.36 4.05 -7.81
C SER A 44 -4.77 3.83 -9.20
N SER A 45 -4.64 2.58 -9.66
CA SER A 45 -4.20 2.22 -11.02
C SER A 45 -5.22 2.69 -12.07
N GLN A 46 -6.49 2.33 -11.90
CA GLN A 46 -7.59 2.70 -12.82
C GLN A 46 -7.80 4.22 -12.91
N ASN A 47 -7.58 4.94 -11.81
CA ASN A 47 -7.79 6.38 -11.73
C ASN A 47 -6.49 7.18 -11.87
N CYS A 48 -5.35 6.54 -12.16
CA CYS A 48 -4.07 7.19 -12.38
C CYS A 48 -3.63 8.12 -11.25
N ILE A 49 -3.93 7.73 -10.01
CA ILE A 49 -3.69 8.54 -8.82
C ILE A 49 -2.23 8.38 -8.42
N ALA A 50 -1.47 9.47 -8.46
CA ALA A 50 -0.14 9.55 -7.85
C ALA A 50 -0.23 10.20 -6.46
N ALA A 51 0.53 9.70 -5.49
CA ALA A 51 0.57 10.27 -4.14
C ALA A 51 1.91 9.98 -3.45
N ALA A 52 2.17 10.72 -2.38
CA ALA A 52 3.20 10.36 -1.40
C ALA A 52 2.51 10.00 -0.08
N VAL A 53 2.91 8.87 0.51
CA VAL A 53 2.38 8.38 1.79
C VAL A 53 3.50 8.37 2.80
N GLN A 54 3.32 9.03 3.94
CA GLN A 54 4.25 8.99 5.06
C GLN A 54 3.85 7.88 6.03
N VAL A 55 4.75 6.91 6.20
CA VAL A 55 4.55 5.80 7.13
C VAL A 55 5.48 5.95 8.31
N SER A 56 4.92 5.96 9.51
CA SER A 56 5.66 5.89 10.77
C SER A 56 5.72 4.44 11.23
N PHE A 57 6.89 3.95 11.63
CA PHE A 57 7.06 2.58 12.10
C PHE A 57 8.20 2.49 13.11
N MET A 58 8.22 1.40 13.87
CA MET A 58 9.28 1.09 14.82
C MET A 58 10.25 0.09 14.20
N ILE A 59 11.54 0.38 14.31
CA ILE A 59 12.62 -0.57 14.03
C ILE A 59 13.13 -1.10 15.37
N GLN A 60 12.98 -2.39 15.60
CA GLN A 60 13.44 -3.11 16.79
C GLN A 60 14.96 -3.34 16.74
N THR A 61 15.56 -3.72 17.87
CA THR A 61 17.01 -3.91 17.98
C THR A 61 17.54 -5.10 17.16
N ASP A 62 16.66 -6.03 16.77
CA ASP A 62 16.93 -7.14 15.85
C ASP A 62 16.69 -6.76 14.36
N GLY A 63 16.32 -5.51 14.09
CA GLY A 63 16.01 -4.99 12.76
C GLY A 63 14.61 -5.32 12.26
N GLN A 64 13.75 -5.92 13.09
CA GLN A 64 12.34 -6.14 12.73
C GLN A 64 11.56 -4.83 12.72
N VAL A 65 10.56 -4.74 11.84
CA VAL A 65 9.65 -3.60 11.72
C VAL A 65 8.33 -3.91 12.43
N THR A 66 7.92 -3.05 13.36
CA THR A 66 6.65 -3.14 14.10
C THR A 66 5.91 -1.80 14.08
N ASP A 67 4.65 -1.80 14.53
CA ASP A 67 3.85 -0.58 14.74
C ASP A 67 3.81 0.37 13.54
N ALA A 68 3.77 -0.19 12.33
CA ALA A 68 3.64 0.58 11.10
C ALA A 68 2.25 1.21 11.03
N MET A 69 2.21 2.54 10.87
CA MET A 69 1.00 3.35 10.84
C MET A 69 1.14 4.46 9.80
N ILE A 70 0.02 4.83 9.18
CA ILE A 70 -0.04 5.99 8.29
C ILE A 70 0.03 7.25 9.13
N GLN A 71 1.06 8.06 8.91
CA GLN A 71 1.17 9.38 9.50
C GLN A 71 0.47 10.43 8.62
N GLN A 72 0.62 10.31 7.31
CA GLN A 72 -0.05 11.17 6.33
C GLN A 72 -0.25 10.39 5.03
N GLY A 73 -1.48 10.32 4.56
CA GLY A 73 -1.83 9.64 3.31
C GLY A 73 -3.20 10.10 2.82
N PRO A 74 -3.55 9.78 1.56
CA PRO A 74 -4.87 10.06 1.00
C PRO A 74 -6.01 9.28 1.67
N GLY A 75 -5.76 8.22 2.43
CA GLY A 75 -6.84 7.38 2.97
C GLY A 75 -7.51 6.51 1.90
N ILE A 76 -6.77 6.19 0.84
CA ILE A 76 -7.19 5.26 -0.22
C ILE A 76 -6.28 4.03 -0.24
N ASP A 77 -6.50 3.13 -1.19
CA ASP A 77 -5.76 1.87 -1.35
C ASP A 77 -4.22 1.99 -1.39
N LEU A 78 -3.66 3.16 -1.75
CA LEU A 78 -2.21 3.44 -1.64
C LEU A 78 -1.68 3.37 -0.20
N ASP A 79 -2.49 3.69 0.80
CA ASP A 79 -2.07 3.66 2.21
C ASP A 79 -1.83 2.22 2.67
N ASP A 80 -2.76 1.30 2.33
CA ASP A 80 -2.62 -0.13 2.59
C ASP A 80 -1.33 -0.69 1.97
N GLU A 81 -1.05 -0.27 0.73
CA GLU A 81 0.16 -0.67 0.01
C GLU A 81 1.43 -0.10 0.64
N ALA A 82 1.40 1.15 1.08
CA ALA A 82 2.51 1.78 1.81
C ALA A 82 2.85 0.99 3.09
N LEU A 83 1.83 0.61 3.88
CA LEU A 83 2.02 -0.22 5.06
C LEU A 83 2.61 -1.58 4.72
N ARG A 84 2.13 -2.21 3.64
CA ARG A 84 2.58 -3.53 3.17
C ARG A 84 4.06 -3.52 2.81
N VAL A 85 4.51 -2.59 1.96
CA VAL A 85 5.91 -2.54 1.53
C VAL A 85 6.86 -2.17 2.67
N ILE A 86 6.43 -1.36 3.64
CA ILE A 86 7.21 -1.07 4.86
C ILE A 86 7.41 -2.33 5.69
N LYS A 87 6.37 -3.15 5.87
CA LYS A 87 6.49 -4.44 6.58
C LYS A 87 7.49 -5.36 5.87
N LEU A 88 7.55 -5.35 4.54
CA LEU A 88 8.55 -6.13 3.78
C LEU A 88 10.00 -5.66 3.99
N THR A 89 10.22 -4.46 4.55
CA THR A 89 11.57 -4.00 4.94
C THR A 89 12.09 -4.66 6.22
N SER A 90 11.26 -5.45 6.92
CA SER A 90 11.65 -6.12 8.17
C SER A 90 12.92 -6.97 8.01
N GLY A 91 13.87 -6.82 8.92
CA GLY A 91 15.17 -7.49 8.87
C GLY A 91 16.15 -6.93 7.83
N LYS A 92 15.79 -5.87 7.10
CA LYS A 92 16.63 -5.24 6.06
C LYS A 92 17.33 -3.96 6.53
N TRP A 93 17.35 -3.71 7.83
CA TRP A 93 17.98 -2.53 8.43
C TRP A 93 19.30 -2.90 9.10
N ASN A 94 20.30 -2.02 8.99
CA ASN A 94 21.53 -2.04 9.77
C ASN A 94 21.27 -1.30 11.07
N ILE A 95 21.39 -2.01 12.18
CA ILE A 95 21.23 -1.47 13.53
C ILE A 95 22.62 -1.20 14.11
N PRO A 96 22.92 0.05 14.54
CA PRO A 96 24.18 0.35 15.21
C PRO A 96 24.38 -0.50 16.48
N ALA A 97 25.61 -0.91 16.76
CA ALA A 97 25.90 -1.82 17.88
C ALA A 97 25.56 -1.23 19.27
N ASP A 98 25.57 0.09 19.41
CA ASP A 98 25.20 0.83 20.60
C ASP A 98 23.69 1.03 20.76
N TYR A 99 22.89 0.55 19.80
CA TYR A 99 21.45 0.75 19.75
C TYR A 99 20.70 -0.26 20.63
N LYS A 100 20.26 0.17 21.83
CA LYS A 100 19.63 -0.70 22.85
C LYS A 100 18.10 -0.61 22.94
N ARG A 101 17.44 0.15 22.07
CA ARG A 101 15.98 0.37 22.12
C ARG A 101 15.39 0.44 20.72
N ALA A 102 14.08 0.26 20.59
CA ALA A 102 13.42 0.47 19.32
C ALA A 102 13.42 1.96 18.90
N VAL A 103 13.38 2.21 17.59
CA VAL A 103 13.43 3.56 16.98
C VAL A 103 12.19 3.81 16.17
N ARG A 104 11.60 4.99 16.35
CA ARG A 104 10.56 5.44 15.43
C ARG A 104 11.21 6.09 14.20
N VAL A 105 10.87 5.59 13.03
CA VAL A 105 11.28 6.13 11.73
C VAL A 105 10.03 6.55 10.98
N VAL A 106 10.14 7.63 10.20
CA VAL A 106 9.10 8.09 9.28
C VAL A 106 9.68 8.05 7.88
N LEU A 107 9.04 7.30 6.98
CA LEU A 107 9.49 7.17 5.60
C LEU A 107 8.38 7.63 4.64
N PRO A 108 8.64 8.61 3.75
CA PRO A 108 7.75 8.94 2.65
C PRO A 108 7.93 7.92 1.51
N ILE A 109 6.81 7.40 1.00
CA ILE A 109 6.77 6.47 -0.14
C ILE A 109 6.05 7.16 -1.28
N SER A 110 6.72 7.28 -2.43
CA SER A 110 6.13 7.91 -3.62
C SER A 110 5.55 6.85 -4.54
N PHE A 111 4.25 6.99 -4.81
CA PHE A 111 3.53 6.19 -5.80
C PHE A 111 3.39 6.97 -7.10
N LYS A 112 3.81 6.33 -8.18
CA LYS A 112 3.68 6.85 -9.54
C LYS A 112 3.02 5.77 -10.39
N PRO A 113 1.84 6.01 -10.97
CA PRO A 113 1.19 5.04 -11.82
C PRO A 113 1.97 4.87 -13.13
N ASP A 114 1.70 3.79 -13.86
CA ASP A 114 2.16 3.68 -15.24
C ASP A 114 1.42 4.72 -16.11
N TYR A 115 2.09 5.85 -16.32
CA TYR A 115 1.53 6.95 -17.10
C TYR A 115 1.26 6.59 -18.56
N VAL A 116 1.93 5.56 -19.11
CA VAL A 116 1.65 5.10 -20.47
C VAL A 116 0.28 4.40 -20.53
N ARG A 117 -0.04 3.55 -19.55
CA ARG A 117 -1.39 2.97 -19.39
C ARG A 117 -2.44 4.07 -19.20
N CYS A 118 -2.12 5.07 -18.39
CA CYS A 118 -2.99 6.21 -18.11
C CYS A 118 -3.27 7.13 -19.31
N GLN A 119 -2.39 7.17 -20.30
CA GLN A 119 -2.52 8.05 -21.48
C GLN A 119 -3.09 7.34 -22.71
N ARG A 120 -3.16 6.00 -22.72
CA ARG A 120 -3.53 5.18 -23.89
C ARG A 120 -5.02 5.11 -24.22
N ASN A 121 -5.90 5.74 -23.44
CA ASN A 121 -7.34 5.75 -23.73
C ASN A 121 -7.70 6.73 -24.87
N ASN A 122 -7.19 6.50 -26.09
CA ASN A 122 -7.65 7.09 -27.37
C ASN A 122 -8.00 8.60 -27.33
N GLY A 123 -7.16 9.43 -26.69
CA GLY A 123 -7.38 10.88 -26.65
C GLY A 123 -8.49 11.35 -25.69
N THR A 124 -9.19 10.44 -25.01
CA THR A 124 -9.92 10.77 -23.77
C THR A 124 -8.93 10.82 -22.63
N SER A 125 -8.69 12.01 -22.09
CA SER A 125 -7.97 12.15 -20.83
C SER A 125 -8.69 11.32 -19.76
N VAL A 126 -7.96 10.47 -19.05
CA VAL A 126 -8.44 9.96 -17.75
C VAL A 126 -8.91 11.18 -16.97
N PRO A 127 -10.17 11.23 -16.49
CA PRO A 127 -10.66 12.40 -15.78
C PRO A 127 -9.68 12.71 -14.65
N GLN A 128 -8.99 13.85 -14.73
CA GLN A 128 -8.01 14.23 -13.72
C GLN A 128 -8.80 14.60 -12.47
N MET A 129 -9.06 13.60 -11.62
CA MET A 129 -9.70 13.82 -10.34
C MET A 129 -8.74 14.61 -9.45
N SER A 130 -9.25 15.65 -8.80
CA SER A 130 -8.56 16.17 -7.62
C SER A 130 -8.45 15.07 -6.57
N MET A 131 -7.44 15.15 -5.70
CA MET A 131 -7.27 14.15 -4.64
C MET A 131 -8.53 14.03 -3.76
N GLY A 132 -9.21 15.15 -3.45
CA GLY A 132 -10.46 15.11 -2.69
C GLY A 132 -11.60 14.35 -3.39
N GLN A 133 -11.71 14.47 -4.72
CA GLN A 133 -12.68 13.71 -5.50
C GLN A 133 -12.34 12.21 -5.53
N ALA A 134 -11.06 11.87 -5.65
CA ALA A 134 -10.60 10.49 -5.60
C ALA A 134 -10.93 9.83 -4.26
N ILE A 135 -10.70 10.54 -3.14
CA ILE A 135 -11.04 10.06 -1.79
C ILE A 135 -12.55 9.79 -1.67
N ALA A 136 -13.39 10.74 -2.08
CA ALA A 136 -14.84 10.58 -2.03
C ALA A 136 -15.31 9.42 -2.92
N ALA A 137 -14.73 9.26 -4.11
CA ALA A 137 -15.03 8.16 -5.02
C ALA A 137 -14.61 6.80 -4.43
N TYR A 138 -13.46 6.74 -3.76
CA TYR A 138 -12.97 5.53 -3.10
C TYR A 138 -13.90 5.09 -1.97
N GLN A 139 -14.29 6.01 -1.09
CA GLN A 139 -15.21 5.71 0.02
C GLN A 139 -16.55 5.18 -0.49
N LYS A 140 -17.13 5.86 -1.48
CA LYS A 140 -18.37 5.40 -2.12
C LYS A 140 -18.21 4.03 -2.77
N ARG A 141 -17.07 3.78 -3.42
CA ARG A 141 -16.76 2.47 -4.02
C ARG A 141 -16.71 1.38 -2.95
N GLN A 142 -16.05 1.60 -1.82
CA GLN A 142 -15.98 0.63 -0.74
C GLN A 142 -17.36 0.24 -0.20
N GLU A 143 -18.28 1.20 -0.03
CA GLU A 143 -19.66 0.89 0.41
C GLU A 143 -20.38 -0.03 -0.57
N LEU A 144 -20.24 0.23 -1.87
CA LEU A 144 -20.86 -0.57 -2.93
C LEU A 144 -20.19 -1.94 -3.07
N GLU A 145 -18.86 -2.02 -2.96
CA GLU A 145 -18.10 -3.29 -2.92
C GLU A 145 -18.49 -4.14 -1.72
N ASN A 146 -18.73 -3.53 -0.56
CA ASN A 146 -19.21 -4.23 0.63
C ASN A 146 -20.60 -4.84 0.40
N ALA A 147 -21.49 -4.16 -0.31
CA ALA A 147 -22.80 -4.71 -0.66
C ALA A 147 -22.67 -5.94 -1.59
N ILE A 148 -21.79 -5.86 -2.59
CA ILE A 148 -21.50 -6.96 -3.53
C ILE A 148 -20.88 -8.14 -2.79
N THR A 149 -19.83 -7.89 -2.00
CA THR A 149 -19.11 -8.94 -1.28
C THR A 149 -19.99 -9.67 -0.27
N ASN A 150 -20.77 -8.94 0.52
CA ASN A 150 -21.74 -9.53 1.43
C ASN A 150 -22.78 -10.38 0.70
N TYR A 151 -23.24 -9.96 -0.48
CA TYR A 151 -24.17 -10.76 -1.27
C TYR A 151 -23.58 -12.10 -1.69
N TYR A 152 -22.38 -12.14 -2.30
CA TYR A 152 -21.81 -13.42 -2.76
C TYR A 152 -21.34 -14.32 -1.62
N ILE A 153 -20.88 -13.74 -0.50
CA ILE A 153 -20.62 -14.51 0.72
C ILE A 153 -21.90 -15.25 1.14
N ASN A 154 -23.02 -14.54 1.23
CA ASN A 154 -24.31 -15.15 1.58
C ASN A 154 -24.79 -16.13 0.51
N LYS A 155 -24.60 -15.82 -0.78
CA LYS A 155 -25.01 -16.68 -1.90
C LYS A 155 -24.32 -18.04 -1.84
N ARG A 156 -23.01 -18.05 -1.60
CA ARG A 156 -22.24 -19.30 -1.44
C ARG A 156 -22.63 -20.09 -0.20
N SER A 157 -23.18 -19.43 0.83
CA SER A 157 -23.71 -20.09 2.02
C SER A 157 -25.19 -20.49 1.91
N GLY A 158 -25.85 -20.25 0.77
CA GLY A 158 -27.29 -20.51 0.57
C GLY A 158 -28.22 -19.56 1.34
N LYS A 159 -27.72 -18.39 1.76
CA LYS A 159 -28.45 -17.40 2.58
C LYS A 159 -28.78 -16.10 1.84
N ALA A 160 -28.39 -15.97 0.57
CA ALA A 160 -28.67 -14.75 -0.18
C ALA A 160 -30.13 -14.68 -0.62
N ASP A 161 -30.65 -13.46 -0.69
CA ASP A 161 -31.92 -13.14 -1.35
C ASP A 161 -31.70 -13.10 -2.86
N GLU A 162 -32.18 -14.11 -3.57
CA GLU A 162 -32.04 -14.25 -5.03
C GLU A 162 -32.63 -13.06 -5.81
N GLN A 163 -33.63 -12.37 -5.27
CA GLN A 163 -34.24 -11.21 -5.93
C GLN A 163 -33.26 -10.03 -6.07
N LYS A 164 -32.23 -9.98 -5.21
CA LYS A 164 -31.19 -8.95 -5.25
C LYS A 164 -30.14 -9.18 -6.33
N GLU A 165 -30.08 -10.37 -6.94
CA GLU A 165 -29.03 -10.73 -7.90
C GLU A 165 -28.89 -9.73 -9.04
N SER A 166 -30.00 -9.38 -9.68
CA SER A 166 -29.99 -8.42 -10.80
C SER A 166 -29.46 -7.04 -10.40
N THR A 167 -29.73 -6.60 -9.16
CA THR A 167 -29.21 -5.34 -8.63
C THR A 167 -27.71 -5.43 -8.34
N ILE A 168 -27.25 -6.57 -7.81
CA ILE A 168 -25.82 -6.79 -7.55
C ILE A 168 -25.02 -6.86 -8.85
N GLU A 169 -25.53 -7.51 -9.89
CA GLU A 169 -24.88 -7.53 -11.20
C GLU A 169 -24.80 -6.12 -11.82
N ARG A 170 -25.86 -5.30 -11.69
CA ARG A 170 -25.80 -3.88 -12.10
C ARG A 170 -24.76 -3.09 -11.31
N LEU A 171 -24.65 -3.31 -10.00
CA LEU A 171 -23.63 -2.67 -9.17
C LEU A 171 -22.22 -3.07 -9.59
N LYS A 172 -21.98 -4.35 -9.89
CA LYS A 172 -20.70 -4.81 -10.44
C LYS A 172 -20.36 -4.10 -11.75
N GLN A 173 -21.31 -4.02 -12.67
CA GLN A 173 -21.13 -3.30 -13.93
C GLN A 173 -20.78 -1.81 -13.70
N GLN A 174 -21.50 -1.15 -12.79
CA GLN A 174 -21.24 0.25 -12.42
C GLN A 174 -19.82 0.46 -11.86
N LEU A 175 -19.31 -0.50 -11.08
CA LEU A 175 -17.98 -0.44 -10.48
C LEU A 175 -16.87 -0.98 -11.39
N GLY A 176 -17.20 -1.46 -12.60
CA GLY A 176 -16.24 -2.13 -13.47
C GLY A 176 -15.72 -3.46 -12.91
N ILE A 177 -16.47 -4.12 -12.02
CA ILE A 177 -16.13 -5.43 -11.49
C ILE A 177 -16.51 -6.49 -12.51
N ASN A 178 -15.54 -6.90 -13.29
CA ASN A 178 -15.67 -7.80 -14.43
C ASN A 178 -14.47 -8.79 -14.49
N GLU A 179 -14.44 -9.61 -15.54
CA GLU A 179 -13.38 -10.62 -15.72
C GLU A 179 -11.98 -10.03 -15.87
N GLU A 180 -11.85 -8.86 -16.53
CA GLU A 180 -10.58 -8.16 -16.68
C GLU A 180 -10.06 -7.71 -15.31
N LEU A 181 -10.90 -7.06 -14.50
CA LEU A 181 -10.55 -6.68 -13.14
C LEU A 181 -10.11 -7.90 -12.32
N TRP A 182 -10.83 -9.02 -12.37
CA TRP A 182 -10.46 -10.20 -11.60
C TRP A 182 -9.10 -10.78 -12.01
N LYS A 183 -8.72 -10.69 -13.28
CA LYS A 183 -7.39 -11.08 -13.75
C LYS A 183 -6.31 -10.14 -13.22
N ASP A 184 -6.54 -8.83 -13.30
CA ASP A 184 -5.61 -7.83 -12.75
C ASP A 184 -5.41 -8.03 -11.24
N VAL A 185 -6.49 -8.24 -10.47
CA VAL A 185 -6.39 -8.54 -9.03
C VAL A 185 -5.72 -9.89 -8.78
N LEU A 186 -5.92 -10.90 -9.63
CA LEU A 186 -5.26 -12.20 -9.49
C LEU A 186 -3.74 -12.05 -9.66
N ASP A 187 -3.30 -11.26 -10.63
CA ASP A 187 -1.89 -10.99 -10.87
C ASP A 187 -1.26 -10.22 -9.70
N GLN A 188 -1.97 -9.23 -9.16
CA GLN A 188 -1.56 -8.52 -7.93
C GLN A 188 -1.41 -9.48 -6.75
N ALA A 189 -2.39 -10.36 -6.52
CA ALA A 189 -2.37 -11.35 -5.44
C ALA A 189 -1.19 -12.32 -5.59
N ASN A 190 -0.95 -12.80 -6.81
CA ASN A 190 0.15 -13.71 -7.11
C ASN A 190 1.52 -13.04 -6.92
N GLU A 191 1.63 -11.75 -7.24
CA GLU A 191 2.85 -10.99 -6.99
C GLU A 191 3.08 -10.78 -5.49
N LYS A 192 2.05 -10.45 -4.72
CA LYS A 192 2.14 -10.39 -3.25
C LYS A 192 2.58 -11.73 -2.64
N LEU A 193 2.03 -12.85 -3.14
CA LEU A 193 2.48 -14.18 -2.71
C LEU A 193 3.96 -14.42 -3.00
N LYS A 194 4.45 -14.09 -4.21
CA LYS A 194 5.88 -14.21 -4.57
C LYS A 194 6.78 -13.36 -3.67
N GLN A 195 6.27 -12.23 -3.19
CA GLN A 195 6.96 -11.36 -2.26
C GLN A 195 6.92 -11.86 -0.80
N GLY A 196 6.24 -12.99 -0.54
CA GLY A 196 6.06 -13.57 0.79
C GLY A 196 4.88 -12.97 1.57
N ASP A 197 4.11 -12.07 0.96
CA ASP A 197 2.90 -11.50 1.56
C ASP A 197 1.68 -12.37 1.28
N LYS A 198 1.61 -13.46 2.03
CA LYS A 198 0.52 -14.42 1.95
C LYS A 198 -0.83 -13.79 2.36
N ASP A 199 -0.84 -12.97 3.40
CA ASP A 199 -2.07 -12.36 3.92
C ASP A 199 -2.66 -11.37 2.93
N GLY A 200 -1.82 -10.52 2.32
CA GLY A 200 -2.24 -9.62 1.24
C GLY A 200 -2.74 -10.38 0.01
N ALA A 201 -2.07 -11.46 -0.39
CA ALA A 201 -2.54 -12.32 -1.47
C ALA A 201 -3.92 -12.94 -1.16
N CYS A 202 -4.12 -13.42 0.08
CA CYS A 202 -5.39 -13.97 0.53
C CYS A 202 -6.52 -12.92 0.55
N LYS A 203 -6.23 -11.65 0.90
CA LYS A 203 -7.20 -10.55 0.83
C LYS A 203 -7.70 -10.36 -0.60
N ASP A 204 -6.78 -10.30 -1.57
CA ASP A 204 -7.08 -10.07 -2.98
C ASP A 204 -7.82 -11.26 -3.62
N TRP A 205 -7.40 -12.50 -3.36
CA TRP A 205 -8.11 -13.69 -3.83
C TRP A 205 -9.52 -13.80 -3.24
N ASN A 206 -9.70 -13.43 -1.97
CA ASN A 206 -11.03 -13.38 -1.38
C ASN A 206 -11.89 -12.29 -2.02
N PHE A 207 -11.34 -11.15 -2.41
CA PHE A 207 -12.07 -10.15 -3.18
C PHE A 207 -12.60 -10.73 -4.50
N ILE A 208 -11.76 -11.44 -5.27
CA ILE A 208 -12.17 -12.12 -6.51
C ILE A 208 -13.32 -13.10 -6.25
N LYS A 209 -13.18 -13.94 -5.23
CA LYS A 209 -14.20 -14.93 -4.84
C LYS A 209 -15.51 -14.28 -4.41
N ASN A 210 -15.41 -13.26 -3.56
CA ASN A 210 -16.55 -12.57 -2.96
C ASN A 210 -17.17 -11.55 -3.89
N THR A 211 -16.62 -11.31 -5.08
CA THR A 211 -17.29 -10.52 -6.12
C THR A 211 -17.91 -11.39 -7.22
N GLY A 212 -17.90 -12.71 -7.02
CA GLY A 212 -18.67 -13.66 -7.84
C GLY A 212 -17.85 -14.53 -8.79
N SER A 213 -16.52 -14.45 -8.75
CA SER A 213 -15.66 -15.27 -9.60
C SER A 213 -15.16 -16.53 -8.89
N SER A 214 -14.83 -17.58 -9.63
CA SER A 214 -14.14 -18.77 -9.13
C SER A 214 -12.64 -18.78 -9.46
N LEU A 215 -12.14 -17.75 -10.14
CA LEU A 215 -10.77 -17.68 -10.66
C LEU A 215 -9.68 -17.89 -9.60
N ALA A 216 -9.97 -17.55 -8.33
CA ALA A 216 -9.04 -17.65 -7.22
C ALA A 216 -9.30 -18.84 -6.27
N ASP A 217 -10.28 -19.71 -6.57
CA ASP A 217 -10.71 -20.78 -5.65
C ASP A 217 -9.57 -21.76 -5.32
N ASP A 218 -8.78 -22.17 -6.32
CA ASP A 218 -7.63 -23.07 -6.13
C ASP A 218 -6.51 -22.43 -5.28
N TYR A 219 -6.27 -21.13 -5.47
CA TYR A 219 -5.28 -20.39 -4.68
C TYR A 219 -5.72 -20.28 -3.22
N LEU A 220 -6.98 -19.95 -2.98
CA LEU A 220 -7.56 -19.90 -1.64
C LEU A 220 -7.48 -21.26 -0.95
N ALA A 221 -7.84 -22.33 -1.64
CA ALA A 221 -7.76 -23.69 -1.09
C ALA A 221 -6.32 -24.12 -0.77
N ARG A 222 -5.34 -23.65 -1.53
CA ARG A 222 -3.93 -24.01 -1.33
C ARG A 222 -3.24 -23.19 -0.24
N TYR A 223 -3.51 -21.89 -0.20
CA TYR A 223 -2.74 -20.96 0.61
C TYR A 223 -3.54 -20.42 1.80
N CYS A 224 -4.83 -20.14 1.69
CA CYS A 224 -5.58 -19.33 2.67
C CYS A 224 -6.43 -20.13 3.66
N LYS A 225 -5.93 -21.31 4.08
CA LYS A 225 -6.56 -22.14 5.12
C LYS A 225 -6.29 -21.60 6.52
#